data_AF-A0A455U6K9-F1
#
_entry.id   AF-A0A455U6K9-F1
#
_cell.length_a   1.000
_cell.length_b   1.000
_cell.length_c   1.000
_cell.angle_alpha   90.00
_cell.angle_beta   90.00
_cell.angle_gamma   90.00
#
_symmetry.space_group_name_H-M   'P 1'
#
loop_
_entity.id
_entity.type
_entity.pdbx_description
1 polymer ?
#
loop_
_entity_poly.entity_id
_entity_poly.type
_entity_poly.pdbx_seq_one_letter_code
_entity_poly.pdbx_strand_id
1 'polypeptide(L)'
;MLQFVPITLWEEFTLPGEANIPLQVTPFPVSHGVPTCGYCINDGSKQVAICGDTGLSESTITALNRLGPLNRLAIECAYSNHFDALAKISNHLTPHRLAKLLDALDTLPEELWITHLKPKQRERIASELCQQLPLT
;
A
#
# COMPACT_ATOMS: atom_id res chain seq x y z
N MET A 1 -7.41 8.98 -28.37
CA MET A 1 -6.41 10.06 -28.20
C MET A 1 -5.79 9.88 -26.83
N LEU A 2 -4.45 9.89 -26.71
CA LEU A 2 -3.78 9.84 -25.43
C LEU A 2 -3.82 11.24 -24.79
N GLN A 3 -4.25 11.35 -23.54
CA GLN A 3 -4.31 12.60 -22.79
C GLN A 3 -3.56 12.44 -21.47
N PHE A 4 -2.70 13.41 -21.16
CA PHE A 4 -2.09 13.53 -19.83
C PHE A 4 -3.05 14.27 -18.90
N VAL A 5 -3.37 13.66 -17.76
CA VAL A 5 -4.20 14.26 -16.71
C VAL A 5 -3.36 14.30 -15.44
N PRO A 6 -3.00 15.50 -14.92
CA PRO A 6 -2.28 15.60 -13.67
C PRO A 6 -3.16 15.13 -12.51
N ILE A 7 -2.53 14.51 -11.51
CA ILE A 7 -3.19 14.11 -10.26
C ILE A 7 -2.67 14.97 -9.12
N THR A 8 -3.54 15.32 -8.19
CA THR A 8 -3.19 16.04 -6.96
C THR A 8 -3.49 15.13 -5.78
N LEU A 9 -2.61 15.10 -4.79
CA LEU A 9 -2.85 14.34 -3.56
C LEU A 9 -4.13 14.83 -2.88
N TRP A 10 -4.99 13.90 -2.46
CA TRP A 10 -6.29 14.12 -1.83
C TRP A 10 -7.35 14.80 -2.72
N GLU A 11 -7.06 15.03 -4.00
CA GLU A 11 -8.06 15.46 -4.98
C GLU A 11 -8.62 14.23 -5.69
N GLU A 12 -9.89 13.95 -5.43
CA GLU A 12 -10.58 12.80 -6.02
C GLU A 12 -10.88 13.02 -7.50
N PHE A 13 -10.75 11.96 -8.29
CA PHE A 13 -11.23 11.92 -9.67
C PHE A 13 -11.95 10.60 -9.95
N THR A 14 -12.81 10.60 -10.95
CA THR A 14 -13.60 9.43 -11.32
C THR A 14 -13.03 8.74 -12.55
N LEU A 15 -12.87 7.41 -12.46
CA LEU A 15 -12.58 6.55 -13.60
C LEU A 15 -13.82 5.71 -13.97
N PRO A 16 -14.00 5.37 -15.26
CA PRO A 16 -15.00 4.38 -15.63
C PRO A 16 -14.60 2.99 -15.09
N GLY A 17 -15.51 2.34 -14.37
CA GLY A 17 -15.35 0.94 -13.96
C GLY A 17 -16.19 -0.03 -14.81
N GLU A 18 -16.16 -1.30 -14.43
CA GLU A 18 -16.94 -2.34 -15.10
C GLU A 18 -18.44 -2.18 -14.83
N ALA A 19 -19.27 -2.68 -15.77
CA ALA A 19 -20.74 -2.65 -15.67
C ALA A 19 -21.35 -1.26 -15.37
N ASN A 20 -20.68 -0.18 -15.83
CA ASN A 20 -21.05 1.23 -15.57
C ASN A 20 -21.01 1.66 -14.10
N ILE A 21 -20.25 0.95 -13.25
CA ILE A 21 -20.00 1.38 -11.87
C ILE A 21 -18.80 2.35 -11.90
N PRO A 22 -18.95 3.63 -11.55
CA PRO A 22 -17.82 4.56 -11.51
C PRO A 22 -16.88 4.23 -10.34
N LEU A 23 -15.58 4.41 -10.56
CA LEU A 23 -14.57 4.27 -9.52
C LEU A 23 -14.13 5.66 -9.07
N GLN A 24 -14.36 5.98 -7.81
CA GLN A 24 -13.79 7.16 -7.17
C GLN A 24 -12.36 6.87 -6.74
N VAL A 25 -11.43 7.66 -7.22
CA VAL A 25 -9.99 7.45 -6.99
C VAL A 25 -9.41 8.67 -6.29
N THR A 26 -8.88 8.46 -5.10
CA THR A 26 -8.18 9.48 -4.31
C THR A 26 -6.69 9.11 -4.21
N PRO A 27 -5.79 9.86 -4.86
CA PRO A 27 -4.36 9.74 -4.63
C PRO A 27 -3.99 10.16 -3.20
N PHE A 28 -3.11 9.43 -2.53
CA PHE A 28 -2.67 9.75 -1.18
C PHE A 28 -1.14 9.62 -1.05
N PRO A 29 -0.50 10.39 -0.15
CA PRO A 29 0.94 10.37 0.00
C PRO A 29 1.40 9.02 0.57
N VAL A 30 2.48 8.50 0.00
CA VAL A 30 3.29 7.41 0.56
C VAL A 30 4.74 7.86 0.62
N SER A 31 5.63 7.10 1.26
CA SER A 31 7.02 7.47 1.41
C SER A 31 7.92 6.60 0.55
N HIS A 32 8.52 7.19 -0.48
CA HIS A 32 9.49 6.51 -1.33
C HIS A 32 10.66 7.44 -1.71
N GLY A 33 11.71 6.89 -2.34
CA GLY A 33 12.92 7.65 -2.70
C GLY A 33 12.73 8.70 -3.81
N VAL A 34 11.61 8.65 -4.51
CA VAL A 34 11.20 9.58 -5.58
C VAL A 34 9.72 9.94 -5.38
N PRO A 35 9.20 11.01 -6.02
CA PRO A 35 7.78 11.34 -5.96
C PRO A 35 6.91 10.12 -6.29
N THR A 36 6.09 9.69 -5.33
CA THR A 36 5.25 8.49 -5.41
C THR A 36 3.97 8.75 -4.60
N CYS A 37 2.88 8.11 -5.00
CA CYS A 37 1.60 8.17 -4.30
C CYS A 37 0.94 6.78 -4.33
N GLY A 38 0.11 6.51 -3.33
CA GLY A 38 -0.86 5.44 -3.37
C GLY A 38 -2.18 5.94 -3.93
N TYR A 39 -3.08 5.01 -4.23
CA TYR A 39 -4.44 5.31 -4.68
C TYR A 39 -5.45 4.57 -3.82
N CYS A 40 -6.41 5.30 -3.26
CA CYS A 40 -7.61 4.72 -2.66
C CYS A 40 -8.71 4.71 -3.71
N ILE A 41 -9.30 3.54 -3.94
CA ILE A 41 -10.30 3.28 -4.99
C ILE A 41 -11.58 2.84 -4.29
N ASN A 42 -12.69 3.50 -4.61
CA ASN A 42 -14.00 3.21 -4.05
C ASN A 42 -15.04 3.09 -5.17
N ASP A 43 -15.79 1.98 -5.18
CA ASP A 43 -16.87 1.73 -6.16
C ASP A 43 -18.28 2.07 -5.62
N GLY A 44 -18.35 2.69 -4.44
CA GLY A 44 -19.56 2.98 -3.68
C GLY A 44 -19.91 1.90 -2.64
N SER A 45 -19.29 0.74 -2.70
CA SER A 45 -19.54 -0.40 -1.81
C SER A 45 -18.29 -0.93 -1.11
N LYS A 46 -17.14 -0.88 -1.79
CA LYS A 46 -15.85 -1.38 -1.32
C LYS A 46 -14.78 -0.32 -1.50
N GLN A 47 -13.94 -0.17 -0.47
CA GLN A 47 -12.79 0.73 -0.44
C GLN A 47 -11.49 -0.07 -0.41
N VAL A 48 -10.65 0.14 -1.43
CA VAL A 48 -9.37 -0.55 -1.62
C VAL A 48 -8.25 0.46 -1.75
N ALA A 49 -7.21 0.35 -0.94
CA ALA A 49 -6.00 1.16 -1.08
C ALA A 49 -4.88 0.36 -1.74
N ILE A 50 -4.18 0.96 -2.70
CA ILE A 50 -2.97 0.43 -3.34
C ILE A 50 -1.83 1.40 -3.07
N CYS A 51 -0.81 0.99 -2.33
CA CYS A 51 0.27 1.91 -1.93
C CYS A 51 1.36 2.09 -3.00
N GLY A 52 1.55 1.11 -3.90
CA GLY A 52 2.75 1.05 -4.72
C GLY A 52 4.01 0.83 -3.87
N ASP A 53 5.13 1.42 -4.30
CA ASP A 53 6.40 1.38 -3.55
C ASP A 53 6.34 2.36 -2.38
N THR A 54 6.64 1.87 -1.18
CA THR A 54 6.63 2.67 0.04
C THR A 54 7.53 2.06 1.11
N GLY A 55 8.12 2.90 1.94
CA GLY A 55 8.77 2.53 3.18
C GLY A 55 7.85 2.68 4.39
N LEU A 56 8.36 2.26 5.56
CA LEU A 56 7.76 2.56 6.86
C LEU A 56 7.97 4.03 7.19
N SER A 57 6.89 4.82 7.23
CA SER A 57 6.94 6.25 7.53
C SER A 57 5.66 6.75 8.19
N GLU A 58 5.78 7.82 8.99
CA GLU A 58 4.63 8.54 9.57
C GLU A 58 3.68 9.09 8.50
N SER A 59 4.21 9.50 7.34
CA SER A 59 3.40 10.02 6.23
C SER A 59 2.45 8.95 5.69
N THR A 60 2.97 7.74 5.43
CA THR A 60 2.18 6.60 4.97
C THR A 60 1.15 6.16 6.01
N ILE A 61 1.56 6.06 7.29
CA ILE A 61 0.67 5.68 8.40
C ILE A 61 -0.48 6.69 8.55
N THR A 62 -0.16 7.99 8.62
CA THR A 62 -1.15 9.06 8.74
C THR A 62 -2.12 9.08 7.55
N ALA A 63 -1.61 8.85 6.34
CA ALA A 63 -2.44 8.79 5.15
C ALA A 63 -3.41 7.61 5.18
N LEU A 64 -2.94 6.41 5.53
CA LEU A 64 -3.79 5.23 5.65
C LEU A 64 -4.85 5.40 6.75
N ASN A 65 -4.49 5.93 7.92
CA ASN A 65 -5.45 6.23 8.98
C ASN A 65 -6.50 7.27 8.53
N ARG A 66 -6.10 8.26 7.74
CA ARG A 66 -7.02 9.27 7.17
C ARG A 66 -8.03 8.67 6.19
N LEU A 67 -7.67 7.64 5.43
CA LEU A 67 -8.60 6.95 4.53
C LEU A 67 -9.71 6.20 5.29
N GLY A 68 -9.47 5.90 6.58
CA GLY A 68 -10.40 5.15 7.42
C GLY A 68 -10.40 3.65 7.11
N PRO A 69 -11.47 2.93 7.49
CA PRO A 69 -11.57 1.49 7.28
C PRO A 69 -11.42 1.10 5.81
N LEU A 70 -10.58 0.10 5.55
CA LEU A 70 -10.34 -0.43 4.21
C LEU A 70 -10.88 -1.86 4.13
N ASN A 71 -11.60 -2.17 3.06
CA ASN A 71 -11.89 -3.57 2.75
C ASN A 71 -10.62 -4.30 2.35
N ARG A 72 -9.73 -3.63 1.60
CA ARG A 72 -8.48 -4.24 1.14
C ARG A 72 -7.35 -3.23 1.14
N LEU A 73 -6.17 -3.67 1.58
CA LEU A 73 -4.93 -2.92 1.44
C LEU A 73 -3.93 -3.74 0.61
N ALA A 74 -3.60 -3.25 -0.57
CA ALA A 74 -2.51 -3.78 -1.39
C ALA A 74 -1.23 -2.98 -1.11
N ILE A 75 -0.25 -3.62 -0.49
CA ILE A 75 1.00 -2.97 -0.05
C ILE A 75 2.22 -3.83 -0.37
N GLU A 76 3.33 -3.18 -0.66
CA GLU A 76 4.57 -3.86 -1.00
C GLU A 76 5.23 -4.58 0.19
N CYS A 77 6.04 -5.59 -0.13
CA CYS A 77 7.05 -6.11 0.77
C CYS A 77 8.23 -6.62 -0.05
N ALA A 78 9.11 -5.71 -0.47
CA ALA A 78 10.16 -6.03 -1.44
C ALA A 78 11.29 -6.91 -0.87
N TYR A 79 11.69 -6.72 0.39
CA TYR A 79 12.90 -7.34 0.95
C TYR A 79 12.60 -8.30 2.09
N SER A 80 13.45 -9.32 2.28
CA SER A 80 13.39 -10.11 3.52
C SER A 80 13.96 -9.32 4.71
N ASN A 81 13.65 -9.73 5.94
CA ASN A 81 14.14 -9.13 7.18
C ASN A 81 15.68 -9.10 7.26
N HIS A 82 16.36 -10.03 6.60
CA HIS A 82 17.82 -10.03 6.46
C HIS A 82 18.38 -8.77 5.77
N PHE A 83 17.60 -8.15 4.86
CA PHE A 83 17.97 -6.96 4.10
C PHE A 83 17.32 -5.68 4.65
N ASP A 84 16.97 -5.63 5.94
CA ASP A 84 16.29 -4.49 6.55
C ASP A 84 17.01 -3.15 6.36
N ALA A 85 18.35 -3.16 6.47
CA ALA A 85 19.17 -1.97 6.24
C ALA A 85 19.05 -1.46 4.79
N LEU A 86 19.02 -2.38 3.82
CA LEU A 86 18.85 -2.04 2.41
C LEU A 86 17.45 -1.49 2.17
N ALA A 87 16.41 -2.17 2.67
CA ALA A 87 15.03 -1.74 2.55
C ALA A 87 14.81 -0.33 3.12
N LYS A 88 15.46 -0.01 4.26
CA LYS A 88 15.42 1.34 4.84
C LYS A 88 16.01 2.39 3.91
N ILE A 89 17.18 2.12 3.32
CA ILE A 89 17.89 3.09 2.47
C ILE A 89 17.16 3.27 1.13
N SER A 90 16.54 2.22 0.60
CA SER A 90 15.79 2.26 -0.65
C SER A 90 14.30 2.60 -0.48
N ASN A 91 13.85 2.93 0.74
CA ASN A 91 12.46 3.24 1.09
C ASN A 91 11.46 2.17 0.62
N HIS A 92 11.72 0.93 1.04
CA HIS A 92 10.88 -0.25 0.82
C HIS A 92 10.58 -0.97 2.16
N LEU A 93 9.66 -1.93 2.12
CA LEU A 93 9.28 -2.72 3.28
C LEU A 93 10.01 -4.07 3.36
N THR A 94 10.25 -4.47 4.60
CA THR A 94 10.48 -5.86 5.03
C THR A 94 9.25 -6.35 5.77
N PRO A 95 9.08 -7.66 5.99
CA PRO A 95 8.01 -8.18 6.83
C PRO A 95 7.94 -7.47 8.20
N HIS A 96 9.10 -7.20 8.82
CA HIS A 96 9.16 -6.56 10.14
C HIS A 96 8.70 -5.10 10.10
N ARG A 97 9.08 -4.39 9.04
CA ARG A 97 8.65 -3.00 8.83
C ARG A 97 7.16 -2.91 8.51
N LEU A 98 6.65 -3.86 7.73
CA LEU A 98 5.23 -3.95 7.44
C LEU A 98 4.42 -4.23 8.70
N ALA A 99 4.86 -5.18 9.54
CA ALA A 99 4.21 -5.46 10.83
C ALA A 99 4.13 -4.19 11.71
N LYS A 100 5.22 -3.41 11.79
CA LYS A 100 5.22 -2.12 12.50
C LYS A 100 4.29 -1.08 11.90
N LEU A 101 4.20 -1.02 10.57
CA LEU A 101 3.29 -0.11 9.89
C LEU A 101 1.84 -0.45 10.26
N LEU A 102 1.48 -1.74 10.21
CA LEU A 102 0.13 -2.23 10.52
C LEU A 102 -0.23 -2.03 11.99
N ASP A 103 0.72 -2.26 12.92
CA ASP A 103 0.55 -2.02 14.36
C ASP A 103 0.26 -0.54 14.69
N ALA A 104 0.71 0.37 13.83
CA ALA A 104 0.47 1.81 13.98
C ALA A 104 -0.83 2.30 13.29
N LEU A 105 -1.60 1.41 12.64
CA LEU A 105 -2.87 1.78 12.03
C LEU A 105 -3.98 1.81 13.08
N ASP A 106 -4.86 2.82 12.98
CA ASP A 106 -6.03 2.94 13.87
C ASP A 106 -7.05 1.82 13.62
N THR A 107 -7.10 1.31 12.39
CA THR A 107 -7.97 0.20 11.97
C THR A 107 -7.24 -0.63 10.93
N LEU A 108 -7.14 -1.94 11.17
CA LEU A 108 -6.57 -2.87 10.20
C LEU A 108 -7.52 -3.04 9.00
N PRO A 109 -7.00 -3.27 7.78
CA PRO A 109 -7.83 -3.62 6.63
C PRO A 109 -8.51 -4.99 6.85
N GLU A 110 -9.69 -5.20 6.26
CA GLU A 110 -10.37 -6.51 6.32
C GLU A 110 -9.51 -7.60 5.65
N GLU A 111 -8.86 -7.26 4.53
CA GLU A 111 -7.91 -8.12 3.84
C GLU A 111 -6.61 -7.38 3.47
N LEU A 112 -5.49 -8.07 3.67
CA LEU A 112 -4.16 -7.56 3.33
C LEU A 112 -3.60 -8.31 2.12
N TRP A 113 -3.26 -7.58 1.06
CA TRP A 113 -2.71 -8.13 -0.17
C TRP A 113 -1.24 -7.70 -0.33
N ILE A 114 -0.32 -8.65 -0.21
CA ILE A 114 1.11 -8.36 -0.32
C ILE A 114 1.57 -8.46 -1.78
N THR A 115 2.26 -7.42 -2.27
CA THR A 115 2.80 -7.36 -3.63
C THR A 115 4.28 -6.97 -3.67
N HIS A 116 4.86 -6.93 -4.87
CA HIS A 116 6.21 -6.43 -5.16
C HIS A 116 7.37 -7.19 -4.47
N LEU A 117 7.16 -8.44 -4.07
CA LEU A 117 8.24 -9.30 -3.55
C LEU A 117 9.35 -9.46 -4.58
N LYS A 118 10.61 -9.22 -4.20
CA LYS A 118 11.73 -9.47 -5.11
C LYS A 118 11.83 -10.98 -5.42
N PRO A 119 11.84 -11.41 -6.70
CA PRO A 119 11.68 -12.81 -7.06
C PRO A 119 12.67 -13.77 -6.38
N LYS A 120 13.94 -13.38 -6.26
CA LYS A 120 15.00 -14.19 -5.63
C LYS A 120 14.78 -14.44 -4.14
N GLN A 121 13.91 -13.68 -3.48
CA GLN A 121 13.65 -13.76 -2.05
C GLN A 121 12.21 -14.16 -1.71
N ARG A 122 11.38 -14.44 -2.72
CA ARG A 122 9.93 -14.60 -2.57
C ARG A 122 9.55 -15.58 -1.46
N GLU A 123 10.14 -16.78 -1.45
CA GLU A 123 9.82 -17.81 -0.45
C GLU A 123 10.21 -17.39 0.96
N ARG A 124 11.37 -16.75 1.11
CA ARG A 124 11.85 -16.25 2.40
C ARG A 124 10.95 -15.14 2.92
N ILE A 125 10.60 -14.18 2.08
CA ILE A 125 9.70 -13.08 2.43
C ILE A 125 8.34 -13.64 2.84
N ALA A 126 7.77 -14.56 2.06
CA ALA A 126 6.49 -15.20 2.39
C ALA A 126 6.54 -15.93 3.73
N SER A 127 7.60 -16.69 4.01
CA SER A 127 7.77 -17.37 5.29
C SER A 127 7.86 -16.39 6.47
N GLU A 128 8.63 -15.32 6.33
CA GLU A 128 8.79 -14.28 7.36
C GLU A 128 7.48 -13.49 7.58
N LEU A 129 6.70 -13.23 6.52
CA LEU A 129 5.35 -12.64 6.62
C LEU A 129 4.41 -13.52 7.43
N CYS A 130 4.35 -14.82 7.13
CA CYS A 130 3.50 -15.76 7.88
C CYS A 130 3.91 -15.91 9.36
N GLN A 131 5.17 -15.61 9.70
CA GLN A 131 5.64 -15.65 11.09
C GLN A 131 5.29 -14.38 11.87
N GLN A 132 5.18 -13.24 11.19
CA GLN A 132 5.01 -11.93 11.83
C GLN A 132 3.58 -11.40 11.76
N LEU A 133 2.85 -11.75 10.71
CA LEU A 133 1.47 -11.33 10.52
C LEU A 133 0.54 -12.46 10.93
N PRO A 134 -0.60 -12.14 11.59
CA PRO A 134 -1.60 -13.14 11.89
C PRO A 134 -2.09 -13.78 10.58
N LEU A 135 -2.26 -15.10 10.61
CA LEU A 135 -2.95 -15.83 9.54
C LEU A 135 -4.44 -15.48 9.64
N THR A 136 -4.88 -14.47 8.90
CA THR A 136 -6.31 -14.16 8.68
C THR A 136 -6.88 -15.02 7.58
#